data_AF-A0A953YZD6-F1
#
_entry.id   AF-A0A953YZD6-F1
#
_cell.length_a   1.000
_cell.length_b   1.000
_cell.length_c   1.000
_cell.angle_alpha   90.00
_cell.angle_beta   90.00
_cell.angle_gamma   90.00
#
_symmetry.space_group_name_H-M   'P 1'
#
loop_
_entity.id
_entity.type
_entity.pdbx_description
1 polymer ?
#
loop_
_entity_poly.entity_id
_entity_poly.type
_entity_poly.pdbx_seq_one_letter_code
_entity_poly.pdbx_strand_id
1 'polypeptide(L)'
;GGNIKCVACYMCSTACPAECITIVGDETDVDQFGAQRFKAPQVFEIDMLKCIYCGMCVEACPKDAIGMTTTYNQVGTSRADFLYGKERLLRNNDEYMAKNGLTHFGQDKDGSFPFSPDGCGPEVTHGMHNSRVAQRFHEMAKATYERRKQEQAG
;
A
#
# COMPACT_ATOMS: atom_id res chain seq x y z
N GLY A 1 3.07 17.16 -4.41
CA GLY A 1 2.86 15.89 -3.70
C GLY A 1 1.53 15.96 -3.00
N GLY A 2 0.83 14.84 -2.84
CA GLY A 2 -0.28 14.80 -1.90
C GLY A 2 -1.64 14.46 -2.50
N ASN A 3 -1.79 13.20 -2.90
CA ASN A 3 -3.07 12.52 -2.74
C ASN A 3 -2.78 11.12 -2.20
N ILE A 4 -3.06 10.92 -0.91
CA ILE A 4 -2.96 9.60 -0.27
C ILE A 4 -4.09 8.74 -0.85
N LYS A 5 -3.75 7.68 -1.59
CA LYS A 5 -4.72 6.73 -2.16
C LYS A 5 -5.22 5.70 -1.14
N CYS A 6 -4.49 5.54 -0.03
CA CYS A 6 -4.81 4.56 0.99
C CYS A 6 -6.13 4.92 1.68
N VAL A 7 -7.03 3.94 1.75
CA VAL A 7 -8.36 4.05 2.36
C VAL A 7 -8.46 3.29 3.68
N ALA A 8 -7.31 2.97 4.30
CA ALA A 8 -7.20 2.22 5.55
C ALA A 8 -8.10 0.96 5.56
N CYS A 9 -8.11 0.18 4.47
CA CYS A 9 -8.89 -1.06 4.37
C CYS A 9 -8.24 -2.27 5.07
N TYR A 10 -7.03 -2.10 5.60
CA TYR A 10 -6.23 -3.11 6.30
C TYR A 10 -5.81 -4.35 5.49
N MET A 11 -6.20 -4.46 4.22
CA MET A 11 -5.92 -5.63 3.38
C MET A 11 -4.43 -5.93 3.24
N CYS A 12 -3.59 -4.92 3.05
CA CYS A 12 -2.14 -5.11 2.96
C CYS A 12 -1.53 -5.59 4.29
N SER A 13 -2.05 -5.15 5.44
CA SER A 13 -1.59 -5.64 6.75
C SER A 13 -1.97 -7.10 6.97
N THR A 14 -3.15 -7.50 6.49
CA THR A 14 -3.64 -8.86 6.63
C THR A 14 -2.96 -9.83 5.66
N ALA A 15 -2.66 -9.37 4.44
CA ALA A 15 -1.94 -10.16 3.45
C ALA A 15 -0.45 -10.31 3.80
N CYS A 16 0.08 -9.53 4.74
CA CYS A 16 1.50 -9.56 5.08
C CYS A 16 1.86 -10.81 5.90
N PRO A 17 2.67 -11.75 5.37
CA PRO A 17 3.04 -12.97 6.09
C PRO A 17 3.99 -12.71 7.26
N ALA A 18 4.72 -11.59 7.23
CA ALA A 18 5.65 -11.19 8.28
C ALA A 18 5.02 -10.27 9.34
N GLU A 19 3.73 -9.94 9.19
CA GLU A 19 2.97 -9.04 10.07
C GLU A 19 3.73 -7.72 10.37
N CYS A 20 4.38 -7.15 9.35
CA CYS A 20 5.25 -5.98 9.51
C CYS A 20 4.55 -4.63 9.28
N ILE A 21 3.26 -4.63 8.93
CA ILE A 21 2.51 -3.42 8.58
C ILE A 21 1.51 -3.10 9.69
N THR A 22 1.60 -1.90 10.24
CA THR A 22 0.65 -1.36 11.24
C THR A 22 -0.14 -0.22 10.61
N ILE A 23 -1.47 -0.28 10.73
CA ILE A 23 -2.37 0.74 10.17
C ILE A 23 -3.33 1.16 11.29
N VAL A 24 -3.60 2.46 11.39
CA VAL A 24 -4.68 3.02 12.20
C VAL A 24 -5.45 3.98 11.30
N GLY A 25 -6.71 3.64 11.01
CA GLY A 25 -7.60 4.46 10.19
C GLY A 25 -8.16 5.64 10.99
N ASP A 26 -8.33 6.77 10.33
CA ASP A 26 -9.00 7.94 10.93
C ASP A 26 -10.48 7.67 11.20
N GLU A 27 -11.09 8.46 12.08
CA GLU A 27 -12.54 8.54 12.19
C GLU A 27 -13.04 9.52 11.13
N THR A 28 -13.85 9.04 10.19
CA THR A 28 -14.45 9.92 9.18
C THR A 28 -15.82 10.38 9.62
N ASP A 29 -16.08 11.68 9.42
CA ASP A 29 -17.43 12.23 9.46
C ASP A 29 -18.32 11.50 8.46
N VAL A 30 -19.47 11.03 8.95
CA VAL A 30 -20.56 10.56 8.11
C VAL A 30 -21.05 11.72 7.27
N ASP A 31 -21.14 11.54 5.95
CA ASP A 31 -21.74 12.56 5.12
C ASP A 31 -23.27 12.64 5.39
N GLN A 32 -23.90 13.71 4.89
CA GLN A 32 -25.33 13.95 5.03
C GLN A 32 -26.23 12.85 4.42
N PHE A 33 -25.66 11.89 3.70
CA PHE A 33 -26.34 10.74 3.11
C PHE A 33 -26.05 9.43 3.86
N GLY A 34 -25.33 9.48 4.98
CA GLY A 34 -24.96 8.32 5.79
C GLY A 34 -23.87 7.45 5.16
N ALA A 35 -23.24 7.89 4.07
CA ALA A 35 -22.11 7.19 3.48
C ALA A 35 -20.83 7.56 4.26
N GLN A 36 -20.18 6.55 4.81
CA GLN A 36 -18.85 6.73 5.41
C GLN A 36 -17.86 7.04 4.30
N ARG A 37 -17.28 8.24 4.30
CA ARG A 37 -16.12 8.53 3.44
C ARG A 37 -14.99 7.55 3.80
N PHE A 38 -14.32 7.04 2.76
CA PHE A 38 -13.17 6.16 2.91
C PHE A 38 -12.10 6.84 3.77
N LYS A 39 -11.68 6.16 4.85
CA LYS A 39 -10.79 6.68 5.89
C LYS A 39 -9.37 6.80 5.36
N ALA A 40 -8.75 7.98 5.43
CA ALA A 40 -7.30 8.05 5.30
C ALA A 40 -6.64 7.37 6.51
N PRO A 41 -5.47 6.74 6.37
CA PRO A 41 -4.75 6.23 7.53
C PRO A 41 -4.19 7.41 8.35
N GLN A 42 -4.55 7.48 9.63
CA GLN A 42 -3.84 8.33 10.59
C GLN A 42 -2.41 7.82 10.75
N VAL A 43 -2.28 6.52 11.02
CA VAL A 43 -0.99 5.82 11.13
C VAL A 43 -0.88 4.80 10.02
N PHE A 44 0.26 4.81 9.34
CA PHE A 44 0.66 3.76 8.40
C PHE A 44 2.15 3.54 8.56
N GLU A 45 2.52 2.41 9.15
CA GLU A 45 3.90 2.08 9.50
C GLU A 45 4.29 0.72 8.94
N ILE A 46 5.51 0.62 8.41
CA ILE A 46 6.11 -0.64 7.96
C ILE A 46 7.43 -0.85 8.70
N ASP A 47 7.58 -1.99 9.37
CA ASP A 47 8.84 -2.44 9.93
C ASP A 47 9.69 -3.11 8.83
N MET A 48 10.64 -2.36 8.28
CA MET A 48 11.49 -2.83 7.18
C MET A 48 12.48 -3.91 7.61
N LEU A 49 12.73 -4.09 8.92
CA LEU A 49 13.57 -5.18 9.42
C LEU A 49 12.82 -6.51 9.50
N LYS A 50 11.49 -6.48 9.54
CA LYS A 50 10.64 -7.68 9.48
C LYS A 50 10.17 -8.00 8.07
N CYS A 51 10.08 -6.99 7.20
CA CYS A 51 9.61 -7.16 5.84
C CYS A 51 10.50 -8.13 5.04
N ILE A 52 9.89 -9.16 4.44
CA ILE A 52 10.57 -10.14 3.58
C ILE A 52 10.48 -9.80 2.08
N TYR A 53 9.97 -8.61 1.74
CA TYR A 53 9.85 -8.11 0.36
C TYR A 53 9.09 -9.06 -0.60
N CYS A 54 8.05 -9.75 -0.10
CA CYS A 54 7.29 -10.73 -0.89
C CYS A 54 6.29 -10.16 -1.91
N GLY A 55 6.00 -8.86 -1.90
CA GLY A 55 5.06 -8.24 -2.85
C GLY A 55 3.56 -8.42 -2.57
N MET A 56 3.16 -9.30 -1.64
CA MET A 56 1.75 -9.59 -1.35
C MET A 56 0.92 -8.35 -0.96
N CYS A 57 1.54 -7.37 -0.28
CA CYS A 57 0.87 -6.13 0.11
C CYS A 57 0.47 -5.26 -1.10
N VAL A 58 1.23 -5.34 -2.19
CA VAL A 58 0.97 -4.60 -3.44
C VAL A 58 -0.23 -5.21 -4.15
N GLU A 59 -0.22 -6.54 -4.34
CA GLU A 59 -1.31 -7.27 -4.98
C GLU A 59 -2.62 -7.18 -4.19
N ALA A 60 -2.54 -7.20 -2.86
CA ALA A 60 -3.72 -7.10 -2.00
C ALA A 60 -4.34 -5.70 -1.98
N CYS A 61 -3.68 -4.66 -2.52
CA CYS A 61 -4.16 -3.29 -2.43
C CYS A 61 -5.20 -2.99 -3.52
N PRO A 62 -6.48 -2.73 -3.17
CA PRO A 62 -7.53 -2.48 -4.16
C PRO A 62 -7.48 -1.08 -4.79
N LYS A 63 -6.57 -0.22 -4.33
CA LYS A 63 -6.43 1.18 -4.75
C LYS A 63 -5.03 1.53 -5.24
N ASP A 64 -4.17 0.53 -5.38
CA ASP A 64 -2.75 0.70 -5.76
C ASP A 64 -2.06 1.79 -4.92
N ALA A 65 -2.33 1.79 -3.62
CA ALA A 65 -1.83 2.79 -2.68
C ALA A 65 -0.44 2.47 -2.14
N ILE A 66 0.00 1.22 -2.28
CA ILE A 66 1.32 0.73 -1.87
C ILE A 66 1.97 0.04 -3.06
N GLY A 67 3.25 0.33 -3.29
CA GLY A 67 4.04 -0.23 -4.37
C GLY A 67 5.47 -0.50 -3.92
N MET A 68 6.16 -1.38 -4.64
CA MET A 68 7.58 -1.65 -4.43
C MET A 68 8.41 -0.89 -5.44
N THR A 69 9.44 -0.21 -4.95
CA THR A 69 10.45 0.45 -5.80
C THR A 69 11.67 -0.45 -5.97
N THR A 70 12.49 -0.18 -6.98
CA THR A 70 13.79 -0.83 -7.17
C THR A 70 14.90 -0.27 -6.27
N THR A 71 14.58 0.62 -5.32
CA THR A 71 15.58 1.21 -4.42
C THR A 71 15.90 0.24 -3.27
N TYR A 72 17.11 -0.31 -3.25
CA TYR A 72 17.53 -1.33 -2.27
C TYR A 72 18.63 -0.89 -1.27
N ASN A 73 19.30 0.25 -1.50
CA ASN A 73 20.40 0.73 -0.65
C ASN A 73 19.92 1.66 0.49
N GLN A 74 19.15 1.11 1.43
CA GLN A 74 18.76 1.84 2.65
C GLN A 74 19.79 1.58 3.75
N VAL A 75 20.55 2.61 4.11
CA VAL A 75 21.55 2.55 5.19
C VAL A 75 21.00 3.27 6.41
N GLY A 76 20.97 2.56 7.54
CA GLY A 76 20.54 3.07 8.83
C GLY A 76 21.49 2.59 9.92
N THR A 77 21.57 3.35 11.00
CA THR A 77 22.43 3.04 12.15
C THR A 77 21.61 2.57 13.36
N SER A 78 20.31 2.89 13.38
CA SER A 78 19.39 2.56 14.45
C SER A 78 18.18 1.78 13.93
N ARG A 79 17.50 1.05 14.82
CA ARG A 79 16.24 0.36 14.49
C ARG A 79 15.14 1.34 14.06
N ALA A 80 15.12 2.54 14.64
CA ALA A 80 14.16 3.58 14.28
C ALA A 80 14.30 4.02 12.80
N ASP A 81 15.52 3.96 12.25
CA ASP A 81 15.78 4.25 10.84
C ASP A 81 15.14 3.24 9.89
N PHE A 82 14.61 2.12 10.39
CA PHE A 82 13.93 1.10 9.59
C PHE A 82 12.44 0.96 9.91
N LEU A 83 11.90 1.81 10.78
CA LEU A 83 10.45 1.95 10.96
C LEU A 83 9.94 3.05 10.03
N TYR A 84 9.25 2.64 8.97
CA TYR A 84 8.83 3.54 7.90
C TYR A 84 7.41 4.01 8.17
N GLY A 85 7.30 5.21 8.73
CA GLY A 85 6.02 5.90 8.90
C GLY A 85 5.47 6.48 7.59
N LYS A 86 4.23 6.95 7.67
CA LYS A 86 3.44 7.49 6.55
C LYS A 86 4.18 8.58 5.78
N GLU A 87 4.76 9.54 6.49
CA GLU A 87 5.47 10.69 5.92
C GLU A 87 6.71 10.24 5.15
N ARG A 88 7.44 9.26 5.69
CA ARG A 88 8.61 8.69 5.03
C ARG A 88 8.22 7.93 3.77
N LEU A 89 7.14 7.15 3.80
CA LEU A 89 6.66 6.40 2.64
C LEU A 89 6.21 7.34 1.52
N LEU A 90 5.52 8.42 1.85
CA LEU A 90 5.13 9.45 0.89
C LEU A 90 6.35 10.16 0.28
N ARG A 91 7.34 10.51 1.10
CA ARG A 91 8.61 11.09 0.63
C ARG A 91 9.37 10.14 -0.29
N ASN A 92 9.48 8.86 0.07
CA ASN A 92 10.13 7.85 -0.76
C ASN A 92 9.44 7.73 -2.13
N ASN A 93 8.11 7.80 -2.16
CA ASN A 93 7.35 7.80 -3.40
C ASN A 93 7.64 9.05 -4.24
N ASP A 94 7.59 10.24 -3.63
CA ASP A 94 7.86 11.50 -4.35
C ASP A 94 9.30 11.51 -4.93
N GLU A 95 10.29 11.02 -4.19
CA GLU A 95 11.66 10.84 -4.68
C GLU A 95 11.77 9.83 -5.83
N TYR A 96 11.07 8.69 -5.72
CA TYR A 96 11.04 7.67 -6.78
C TYR A 96 10.42 8.21 -8.06
N MET A 97 9.30 8.92 -7.96
CA MET A 97 8.62 9.52 -9.11
C MET A 97 9.49 10.60 -9.77
N ALA A 98 10.16 11.44 -8.96
CA ALA A 98 11.07 12.47 -9.47
C ALA A 98 12.27 11.88 -10.23
N LYS A 99 12.88 10.80 -9.70
CA LYS A 99 14.02 10.11 -10.34
C LYS A 99 13.65 9.47 -11.67
N ASN A 100 12.46 8.87 -11.75
CA ASN A 100 12.01 8.15 -12.94
C ASN A 100 11.20 9.02 -13.91
N GLY A 101 11.01 10.31 -13.63
CA GLY A 101 10.24 11.20 -14.49
C GLY A 101 8.76 10.86 -14.58
N LEU A 102 8.19 10.20 -13.57
CA LEU A 102 6.79 9.76 -13.54
C LEU A 102 5.91 10.79 -12.84
N THR A 103 4.65 10.91 -13.28
CA THR A 103 3.58 11.60 -12.55
C THR A 103 2.69 10.59 -11.82
N HIS A 104 1.80 11.03 -10.91
CA HIS A 104 1.16 10.32 -9.78
C HIS A 104 0.43 8.96 -10.02
N PHE A 105 0.66 8.27 -11.13
CA PHE A 105 0.20 6.91 -11.47
C PHE A 105 1.21 6.07 -12.25
N GLY A 106 2.50 6.40 -12.21
CA GLY A 106 3.45 5.75 -13.11
C GLY A 106 3.12 6.06 -14.57
N GLN A 107 2.48 7.20 -14.83
CA GLN A 107 2.35 7.76 -16.17
C GLN A 107 3.60 8.60 -16.43
N ASP A 108 4.18 8.43 -17.61
CA ASP A 108 5.27 9.27 -18.06
C ASP A 108 4.79 10.74 -18.16
N LYS A 109 5.71 11.71 -18.15
CA LYS A 109 5.39 13.16 -18.18
C LYS A 109 4.56 13.59 -19.39
N ASP A 110 4.57 12.81 -20.46
CA ASP A 110 3.82 12.95 -21.70
C ASP A 110 2.43 12.29 -21.65
N GLY A 111 2.05 11.68 -20.53
CA GLY A 111 0.76 11.01 -20.36
C GLY A 111 0.67 9.65 -21.07
N SER A 112 1.78 9.14 -21.61
CA SER A 112 1.87 7.76 -22.07
C SER A 112 1.92 6.82 -20.85
N PHE A 113 1.19 5.71 -20.97
CA PHE A 113 1.33 4.61 -20.03
C PHE A 113 2.64 3.87 -20.36
N PRO A 114 3.39 3.35 -19.37
CA PRO A 114 4.69 2.70 -19.57
C PRO A 114 4.61 1.34 -20.29
N PHE A 115 3.51 1.05 -20.98
CA PHE A 115 3.40 -0.09 -21.89
C PHE A 115 4.22 0.20 -23.15
N SER A 116 5.54 0.05 -23.05
CA SER A 116 6.34 -0.21 -24.24
C SER A 116 5.79 -1.48 -24.94
N PRO A 117 5.65 -1.47 -26.27
CA PRO A 117 5.08 -2.58 -27.05
C PRO A 117 5.88 -3.90 -26.91
N ASP A 118 7.10 -3.82 -26.37
CA ASP A 118 8.03 -4.94 -26.24
C ASP A 118 7.95 -5.67 -24.88
N GLY A 119 6.99 -5.33 -24.01
CA GLY A 119 6.67 -6.14 -22.83
C GLY A 119 7.81 -6.26 -21.80
N CYS A 120 8.66 -5.23 -21.65
CA CYS A 120 9.72 -5.21 -20.64
C CYS A 120 9.63 -3.93 -19.79
N GLY A 121 8.43 -3.69 -19.23
CA GLY A 121 8.19 -2.74 -18.13
C GLY A 121 8.15 -3.47 -16.78
N PRO A 122 7.89 -2.81 -15.63
CA PRO A 122 7.86 -3.46 -14.32
C PRO A 122 6.64 -4.39 -14.18
N GLU A 123 6.72 -5.54 -14.83
CA GLU A 123 5.77 -6.64 -14.88
C GLU A 123 5.70 -7.39 -13.56
N VAL A 124 4.88 -6.94 -12.61
CA VAL A 124 4.37 -7.88 -11.58
C VAL A 124 2.93 -7.68 -11.13
N THR A 125 2.24 -6.54 -11.37
CA THR A 125 0.99 -6.29 -10.61
C THR A 125 -0.33 -6.47 -11.35
N HIS A 126 -0.38 -6.45 -12.69
CA HIS A 126 -1.66 -6.33 -13.40
C HIS A 126 -2.32 -7.64 -13.86
N GLY A 127 -1.83 -8.80 -13.40
CA GLY A 127 -2.31 -10.11 -13.87
C GLY A 127 -3.40 -10.81 -13.05
N MET A 128 -3.81 -10.30 -11.87
CA MET A 128 -4.60 -11.12 -10.92
C MET A 128 -5.86 -10.51 -10.34
N HIS A 129 -6.26 -9.29 -10.71
CA HIS A 129 -7.43 -8.60 -10.12
C HIS A 129 -8.79 -9.31 -10.31
N ASN A 130 -8.87 -10.39 -11.11
CA ASN A 130 -10.09 -11.17 -11.33
C ASN A 130 -9.92 -12.70 -11.15
N SER A 131 -8.86 -13.16 -10.47
CA SER A 131 -8.67 -14.58 -10.20
C SER A 131 -9.52 -15.04 -9.00
N ARG A 132 -10.02 -16.29 -9.03
CA ARG A 132 -10.64 -16.95 -7.85
C ARG A 132 -9.73 -16.91 -6.62
N VAL A 133 -8.42 -16.83 -6.83
CA VAL A 133 -7.40 -16.70 -5.80
C VAL A 133 -7.48 -15.33 -5.11
N ALA A 134 -7.61 -14.24 -5.87
CA ALA A 134 -7.81 -12.90 -5.31
C ALA A 134 -9.10 -12.77 -4.49
N GLN A 135 -10.19 -13.44 -4.91
CA GLN A 135 -11.43 -13.49 -4.15
C GLN A 135 -11.26 -14.21 -2.80
N ARG A 136 -10.51 -15.33 -2.77
CA ARG A 136 -10.21 -16.08 -1.54
C ARG A 136 -9.32 -15.27 -0.59
N PHE A 137 -8.34 -14.54 -1.12
CA PHE A 137 -7.54 -13.62 -0.31
C PHE A 137 -8.39 -12.48 0.27
N HIS A 138 -9.35 -11.94 -0.48
CA HIS A 138 -10.28 -10.93 0.03
C HIS A 138 -11.18 -11.46 1.17
N GLU A 139 -11.68 -12.69 1.04
CA GLU A 139 -12.47 -13.35 2.10
C GLU A 139 -11.64 -13.56 3.37
N MET A 140 -10.41 -14.09 3.24
CA MET A 140 -9.49 -14.26 4.35
C MET A 140 -9.08 -12.92 4.99
N ALA A 141 -8.90 -11.89 4.15
CA ALA A 141 -8.54 -10.57 4.59
C ALA A 141 -9.65 -9.93 5.45
N LYS A 142 -10.90 -10.06 5.02
CA LYS A 142 -12.09 -9.62 5.76
C LYS A 142 -12.23 -10.34 7.10
N ALA A 143 -12.12 -11.67 7.11
CA ALA A 143 -12.27 -12.45 8.33
C ALA A 143 -11.22 -12.10 9.41
N THR A 144 -9.98 -11.81 8.99
CA THR A 144 -8.93 -11.39 9.92
C THR A 144 -9.13 -9.96 10.41
N TYR A 145 -9.59 -9.06 9.54
CA TYR A 145 -9.95 -7.69 9.94
C TYR A 145 -11.07 -7.67 10.98
N GLU A 146 -12.14 -8.45 10.77
CA GLU A 146 -13.25 -8.53 11.73
C GLU A 146 -12.82 -9.07 13.09
N ARG A 147 -11.92 -10.05 13.12
CA ARG A 147 -11.34 -10.59 14.35
C ARG A 147 -10.54 -9.54 15.13
N ARG A 148 -9.65 -8.83 14.45
CA ARG A 148 -8.86 -7.74 15.07
C ARG A 148 -9.74 -6.59 15.54
N LYS A 149 -10.82 -6.29 14.82
CA LYS A 149 -11.82 -5.30 15.25
C LYS A 149 -12.54 -5.72 16.54
N GLN A 150 -12.83 -7.01 16.71
CA GLN A 150 -13.44 -7.53 17.95
C GLN A 150 -12.46 -7.50 19.12
N GLU A 151 -11.18 -7.81 18.89
CA GLU A 151 -10.11 -7.76 19.90
C GLU A 151 -9.82 -6.33 20.39
N GLN A 152 -10.03 -5.31 19.56
CA GLN A 152 -9.86 -3.89 19.92
C GLN A 152 -11.09 -3.26 20.59
N ALA A 153 -12.24 -3.95 20.58
CA ALA A 153 -13.50 -3.44 21.13
C ALA A 153 -13.82 -3.99 22.54
N GLY A 154 -12.94 -4.81 23.11
CA GLY A 154 -12.99 -5.30 24.50
C GLY A 154 -11.86 -4.74 25.33
#